data_AF-A0A972IKC5-F1
#
_entry.id   AF-A0A972IKC5-F1
#
_cell.length_a   1.000
_cell.length_b   1.000
_cell.length_c   1.000
_cell.angle_alpha   90.00
_cell.angle_beta   90.00
_cell.angle_gamma   90.00
#
_symmetry.space_group_name_H-M   'P 1'
#
loop_
_entity.id
_entity.type
_entity.pdbx_description
1 polymer ?
#
loop_
_entity_poly.entity_id
_entity_poly.type
_entity_poly.pdbx_seq_one_letter_code
_entity_poly.pdbx_strand_id
1 'polypeptide(L)'
;MAEPRKEPREAWGSRLGVILAVAGSAVGLGNFLRFPVQAAKNGGGAFMIPYFISFLLLGLPLMWIEWTIGRFGGGFERSTAPGIFETVWQKNRFIKYFGVIGIFGPTIIFVYYTYIESWLLGYSVFALTGRYASCTDQPSMAAFLKGYQGLVQNEHFSGIGPAYFFFLVTFAVNILVIWVGLRAGIERVCKYGLLVLFILAIAIVIRVATLGTPDPGRPEWNVNNGFGFLWNPRWAELKEAKVWLAAAGQIFFTLSVGFGVILTYASYLRRRDDVALSGLTASTANEFAEVILGGSIVIPAAFAIFGPQVTQEIAEGGAFNLGFVTMPLVLQKVAFGQFFAFAWFFLLFIAGVTSSISLALPAVVFLQDEFNLDRKTASILFAIVTFNLCQVVIFFNGQGALDEMDFWGGTFCVVLFAMIEVVLFAWVFGMDKAWSELHSGSDIRIPRIYRFIIKYITPLFLVLILGFWFVQEGWPTLLLEKTPAENVPYVIGTRVLLIDLFAALAFLVWLAWRKRHNGEAAR
;
A
#
# COMPACT_ATOMS: atom_id res chain seq x y z
N MET A 1 6.75 -43.86 -5.49
CA MET A 1 5.83 -42.70 -5.46
C MET A 1 6.21 -41.81 -6.63
N ALA A 2 5.31 -41.58 -7.58
CA ALA A 2 5.56 -40.66 -8.68
C ALA A 2 5.69 -39.25 -8.10
N GLU A 3 6.77 -38.53 -8.40
CA GLU A 3 6.86 -37.10 -8.11
C GLU A 3 5.64 -36.42 -8.74
N PRO A 4 4.85 -35.62 -7.98
CA PRO A 4 3.77 -34.87 -8.58
C PRO A 4 4.37 -34.00 -9.69
N ARG A 5 3.85 -34.13 -10.92
CA ARG A 5 4.27 -33.29 -12.05
C ARG A 5 4.10 -31.84 -11.61
N LYS A 6 5.21 -31.12 -11.43
CA LYS A 6 5.22 -29.68 -11.18
C LYS A 6 4.56 -29.04 -12.39
N GLU A 7 3.38 -28.45 -12.23
CA GLU A 7 2.74 -27.71 -13.33
C GLU A 7 3.73 -26.65 -13.85
N PRO A 8 3.79 -26.41 -15.17
CA PRO A 8 4.66 -25.39 -15.72
C PRO A 8 4.33 -24.04 -15.06
N ARG A 9 5.35 -23.41 -14.47
CA ARG A 9 5.23 -22.17 -13.71
C ARG A 9 4.49 -21.13 -14.56
N GLU A 10 3.45 -20.54 -13.98
CA GLU A 10 2.72 -19.45 -14.63
C GLU A 10 3.69 -18.33 -15.02
N ALA A 11 3.39 -17.66 -16.13
CA ALA A 11 4.11 -16.47 -16.55
C ALA A 11 3.08 -15.37 -16.85
N TRP A 12 3.53 -14.13 -16.78
CA TRP A 12 2.72 -12.99 -17.16
C TRP A 12 2.21 -13.11 -18.60
N GLY A 13 0.95 -12.72 -18.82
CA GLY A 13 0.32 -12.75 -20.13
C GLY A 13 0.88 -11.69 -21.08
N SER A 14 1.36 -10.57 -20.55
CA SER A 14 1.93 -9.46 -21.31
C SER A 14 2.80 -8.56 -20.44
N ARG A 15 3.74 -7.82 -21.07
CA ARG A 15 4.52 -6.79 -20.37
C ARG A 15 3.65 -5.70 -19.75
N LEU A 16 2.64 -5.23 -20.50
CA LEU A 16 1.67 -4.25 -20.00
C LEU A 16 0.93 -4.80 -18.78
N GLY A 17 0.60 -6.09 -18.77
CA GLY A 17 -0.02 -6.76 -17.63
C GLY A 17 0.82 -6.66 -16.35
N VAL A 18 2.13 -6.86 -16.45
CA VAL A 18 3.04 -6.72 -15.29
C VAL A 18 3.12 -5.28 -14.81
N ILE A 19 3.28 -4.34 -15.74
CA ILE A 19 3.36 -2.91 -15.42
C ILE A 19 2.09 -2.46 -14.70
N LEU A 20 0.92 -2.86 -15.20
CA LEU A 20 -0.37 -2.54 -14.58
C LEU A 20 -0.59 -3.29 -13.26
N ALA A 21 -0.08 -4.50 -13.09
CA ALA A 21 -0.16 -5.21 -11.82
C ALA A 21 0.69 -4.51 -10.74
N VAL A 22 1.92 -4.12 -11.07
CA VAL A 22 2.79 -3.38 -10.14
C VAL A 22 2.25 -1.98 -9.88
N ALA A 23 1.79 -1.27 -10.92
CA ALA A 23 1.10 0.00 -10.74
C ALA A 23 -0.17 -0.17 -9.88
N GLY A 24 -0.93 -1.25 -10.06
CA GLY A 24 -2.14 -1.54 -9.29
C GLY A 24 -1.88 -1.90 -7.83
N SER A 25 -0.67 -2.39 -7.52
CA SER A 25 -0.20 -2.59 -6.14
C SER A 25 0.29 -1.30 -5.47
N ALA A 26 0.63 -0.28 -6.25
CA ALA A 26 1.08 1.03 -5.78
C ALA A 26 -0.11 2.01 -5.67
N VAL A 27 -0.98 2.01 -6.69
CA VAL A 27 -2.22 2.79 -6.72
C VAL A 27 -3.24 2.20 -5.75
N GLY A 28 -3.28 2.73 -4.54
CA GLY A 28 -4.17 2.35 -3.45
C GLY A 28 -4.88 3.54 -2.82
N LEU A 29 -5.37 3.34 -1.59
CA LEU A 29 -6.07 4.38 -0.82
C LEU A 29 -5.16 5.56 -0.48
N GLY A 30 -3.86 5.32 -0.34
CA GLY A 30 -2.87 6.33 0.00
C GLY A 30 -2.83 7.48 -1.01
N ASN A 31 -2.95 7.19 -2.30
CA ASN A 31 -2.85 8.19 -3.37
C ASN A 31 -3.98 9.23 -3.28
N PHE A 32 -5.19 8.79 -2.97
CA PHE A 32 -6.38 9.64 -2.94
C PHE A 32 -6.68 10.24 -1.57
N LEU A 33 -6.21 9.61 -0.49
CA LEU A 33 -6.53 10.02 0.88
C LEU A 33 -5.33 10.58 1.64
N ARG A 34 -4.19 9.89 1.57
CA ARG A 34 -3.01 10.24 2.37
C ARG A 34 -2.21 11.36 1.73
N PHE A 35 -1.91 11.27 0.44
CA PHE A 35 -1.13 12.28 -0.25
C PHE A 35 -1.74 13.69 -0.16
N PRO A 36 -3.04 13.91 -0.44
CA PRO A 36 -3.61 15.26 -0.37
C PRO A 36 -3.51 15.85 1.04
N VAL A 37 -3.67 15.02 2.07
CA VAL A 37 -3.47 15.41 3.47
C VAL A 37 -2.01 15.79 3.74
N GLN A 38 -1.05 14.97 3.29
CA GLN A 38 0.38 15.25 3.49
C GLN A 38 0.79 16.55 2.77
N ALA A 39 0.36 16.75 1.53
CA ALA A 39 0.63 17.98 0.80
C ALA A 39 -0.01 19.20 1.50
N ALA A 40 -1.28 19.11 1.89
CA ALA A 40 -1.97 20.22 2.57
C ALA A 40 -1.36 20.56 3.95
N LYS A 41 -0.88 19.57 4.72
CA LYS A 41 -0.26 19.80 6.04
C LYS A 41 1.17 20.33 5.99
N ASN A 42 1.90 20.04 4.91
CA ASN A 42 3.36 20.23 4.85
C ASN A 42 3.79 21.21 3.74
N GLY A 43 3.01 22.27 3.52
CA GLY A 43 3.45 23.39 2.69
C GLY A 43 2.77 23.50 1.34
N GLY A 44 1.75 22.68 1.08
CA GLY A 44 1.05 22.65 -0.20
C GLY A 44 2.04 22.36 -1.33
N GLY A 45 2.17 23.30 -2.27
CA GLY A 45 3.09 23.16 -3.40
C GLY A 45 4.56 23.00 -2.98
N ALA A 46 4.95 23.51 -1.81
CA ALA A 46 6.32 23.37 -1.31
C ALA A 46 6.66 21.91 -0.98
N PHE A 47 5.67 21.11 -0.53
CA PHE A 47 5.84 19.68 -0.25
C PHE A 47 6.31 18.88 -1.47
N MET A 48 6.00 19.35 -2.69
CA MET A 48 6.35 18.66 -3.93
C MET A 48 7.86 18.55 -4.13
N ILE A 49 8.64 19.51 -3.62
CA ILE A 49 10.10 19.51 -3.73
C ILE A 49 10.72 18.33 -2.96
N PRO A 50 10.54 18.21 -1.63
CA PRO A 50 11.06 17.07 -0.89
C PRO A 50 10.42 15.75 -1.33
N TYR A 51 9.17 15.77 -1.80
CA TYR A 51 8.50 14.60 -2.36
C TYR A 51 9.21 14.07 -3.61
N PHE A 52 9.41 14.91 -4.64
CA PHE A 52 10.11 14.47 -5.86
C PHE A 52 11.59 14.19 -5.64
N ILE A 53 12.26 14.89 -4.72
CA ILE A 53 13.64 14.53 -4.33
C ILE A 53 13.67 13.13 -3.72
N SER A 54 12.72 12.82 -2.83
CA SER A 54 12.61 11.48 -2.24
C SER A 54 12.25 10.42 -3.30
N PHE A 55 11.37 10.75 -4.24
CA PHE A 55 11.03 9.88 -5.36
C PHE A 55 12.27 9.52 -6.20
N LEU A 56 13.10 10.50 -6.54
CA LEU A 56 14.31 10.30 -7.35
C LEU A 56 15.45 9.62 -6.58
N LEU A 57 15.64 9.94 -5.30
CA LEU A 57 16.76 9.43 -4.51
C LEU A 57 16.47 8.11 -3.78
N LEU A 58 15.19 7.77 -3.62
CA LEU A 58 14.75 6.59 -2.87
C LEU A 58 13.75 5.74 -3.65
N GLY A 59 12.65 6.34 -4.13
CA GLY A 59 11.58 5.60 -4.80
C GLY A 59 12.05 4.82 -6.03
N LEU A 60 12.61 5.52 -7.03
CA LEU A 60 13.11 4.89 -8.25
C LEU A 60 14.27 3.91 -8.00
N PRO A 61 15.30 4.25 -7.19
CA PRO A 61 16.34 3.29 -6.79
C PRO A 61 15.80 1.99 -6.20
N LEU A 62 14.91 2.06 -5.22
CA LEU A 62 14.35 0.88 -4.55
C LEU A 62 13.51 0.04 -5.51
N MET A 63 12.68 0.70 -6.31
CA MET A 63 11.90 0.02 -7.34
C MET A 63 12.83 -0.76 -8.30
N TRP A 64 13.88 -0.14 -8.83
CA TRP A 64 14.81 -0.84 -9.72
C TRP A 64 15.53 -2.01 -9.04
N ILE A 65 15.84 -1.88 -7.74
CA ILE A 65 16.44 -2.94 -6.94
C ILE A 65 15.50 -4.14 -6.85
N GLU A 66 14.26 -3.94 -6.40
CA GLU A 66 13.28 -5.02 -6.22
C GLU A 66 12.96 -5.73 -7.54
N TRP A 67 12.72 -4.98 -8.62
CA TRP A 67 12.47 -5.58 -9.93
C TRP A 67 13.65 -6.42 -10.41
N THR A 68 14.88 -5.93 -10.21
CA THR A 68 16.09 -6.62 -10.69
C THR A 68 16.37 -7.88 -9.88
N ILE A 69 16.36 -7.78 -8.54
CA ILE A 69 16.59 -8.93 -7.66
C ILE A 69 15.47 -9.97 -7.82
N GLY A 70 14.23 -9.51 -7.94
CA GLY A 70 13.06 -10.36 -8.16
C GLY A 70 13.21 -11.19 -9.43
N ARG A 71 13.48 -10.54 -10.58
CA ARG A 71 13.73 -11.23 -11.86
C ARG A 71 14.93 -12.18 -11.78
N PHE A 72 16.01 -11.76 -11.14
CA PHE A 72 17.19 -12.61 -10.96
C PHE A 72 16.86 -13.89 -10.19
N GLY A 73 16.22 -13.79 -9.02
CA GLY A 73 15.81 -14.94 -8.21
C GLY A 73 14.76 -15.83 -8.91
N GLY A 74 13.86 -15.20 -9.67
CA GLY A 74 12.92 -15.90 -10.55
C GLY A 74 13.59 -16.84 -11.54
N GLY A 75 14.79 -16.49 -12.02
CA GLY A 75 15.63 -17.33 -12.89
C GLY A 75 16.19 -18.61 -12.23
N PHE A 76 16.00 -18.77 -10.91
CA PHE A 76 16.35 -19.94 -10.09
C PHE A 76 15.12 -20.60 -9.46
N GLU A 77 13.92 -20.30 -9.96
CA GLU A 77 12.64 -20.78 -9.40
C GLU A 77 12.45 -20.39 -7.92
N ARG A 78 12.93 -19.20 -7.54
CA ARG A 78 12.69 -18.60 -6.23
C ARG A 78 11.86 -17.34 -6.41
N SER A 79 10.63 -17.34 -5.89
CA SER A 79 9.70 -16.23 -6.08
C SER A 79 9.49 -15.37 -4.85
N THR A 80 10.05 -15.76 -3.71
CA THR A 80 9.83 -15.05 -2.44
C THR A 80 11.14 -14.61 -1.81
N ALA A 81 11.08 -13.55 -1.00
CA ALA A 81 12.26 -12.93 -0.42
C ALA A 81 13.20 -13.92 0.29
N PRO A 82 12.76 -14.90 1.11
CA PRO A 82 13.67 -15.88 1.71
C PRO A 82 14.52 -16.65 0.69
N GLY A 83 13.88 -17.15 -0.37
CA GLY A 83 14.54 -17.93 -1.43
C GLY A 83 15.42 -17.09 -2.34
N ILE A 84 14.96 -15.88 -2.66
CA ILE A 84 15.67 -14.93 -3.50
C ILE A 84 16.94 -14.44 -2.79
N PHE A 85 16.83 -14.11 -1.50
CA PHE A 85 17.97 -13.61 -0.72
C PHE A 85 19.06 -14.68 -0.54
N GLU A 86 18.69 -15.94 -0.33
CA GLU A 86 19.67 -17.05 -0.33
C GLU A 86 20.36 -17.19 -1.68
N THR A 87 19.61 -17.03 -2.78
CA THR A 87 20.16 -17.12 -4.13
C THR A 87 21.19 -16.02 -4.40
N VAL A 88 20.91 -14.80 -3.92
CA VAL A 88 21.84 -13.66 -4.01
C VAL A 88 23.06 -13.86 -3.10
N TRP A 89 22.86 -14.35 -1.87
CA TRP A 89 23.93 -14.53 -0.89
C TRP A 89 24.09 -15.98 -0.42
N GLN A 90 24.54 -16.84 -1.34
CA GLN A 90 24.73 -18.27 -1.10
C GLN A 90 25.69 -18.60 0.06
N LYS A 91 26.60 -17.68 0.40
CA LYS A 91 27.58 -17.86 1.47
C LYS A 91 26.98 -17.75 2.88
N ASN A 92 25.80 -17.13 3.04
CA ASN A 92 25.20 -16.89 4.36
C ASN A 92 23.92 -17.70 4.54
N ARG A 93 23.98 -18.74 5.37
CA ARG A 93 22.82 -19.60 5.67
C ARG A 93 21.67 -18.90 6.41
N PHE A 94 21.90 -17.73 7.01
CA PHE A 94 20.89 -17.03 7.80
C PHE A 94 20.12 -15.96 7.00
N ILE A 95 20.59 -15.61 5.78
CA ILE A 95 20.01 -14.49 5.03
C ILE A 95 18.53 -14.68 4.69
N LYS A 96 18.09 -15.94 4.50
CA LYS A 96 16.70 -16.28 4.25
C LYS A 96 15.73 -15.80 5.34
N TYR A 97 16.18 -15.68 6.58
CA TYR A 97 15.35 -15.21 7.68
C TYR A 97 15.09 -13.70 7.63
N PHE A 98 16.02 -12.92 7.06
CA PHE A 98 15.77 -11.51 6.75
C PHE A 98 14.71 -11.36 5.67
N GLY A 99 14.60 -12.34 4.77
CA GLY A 99 13.54 -12.42 3.77
C GLY A 99 12.15 -12.66 4.34
N VAL A 100 12.00 -13.12 5.59
CA VAL A 100 10.69 -13.35 6.23
C VAL A 100 9.88 -12.05 6.27
N ILE A 101 10.54 -10.90 6.41
CA ILE A 101 9.88 -9.59 6.44
C ILE A 101 9.09 -9.33 5.14
N GLY A 102 9.60 -9.76 3.99
CA GLY A 102 8.92 -9.66 2.68
C GLY A 102 7.70 -10.58 2.51
N ILE A 103 7.38 -11.41 3.51
CA ILE A 103 6.14 -12.19 3.59
C ILE A 103 5.27 -11.65 4.73
N PHE A 104 5.89 -11.41 5.89
CA PHE A 104 5.25 -10.92 7.10
C PHE A 104 4.59 -9.54 6.92
N GLY A 105 5.35 -8.55 6.43
CA GLY A 105 4.87 -7.19 6.19
C GLY A 105 3.61 -7.16 5.33
N PRO A 106 3.64 -7.66 4.09
CA PRO A 106 2.46 -7.62 3.23
C PRO A 106 1.29 -8.47 3.76
N THR A 107 1.55 -9.54 4.52
CA THR A 107 0.47 -10.30 5.19
C THR A 107 -0.25 -9.48 6.25
N ILE A 108 0.46 -8.71 7.06
CA ILE A 108 -0.15 -7.82 8.07
C ILE A 108 -0.91 -6.69 7.41
N ILE A 109 -0.33 -6.09 6.37
CA ILE A 109 -0.98 -5.04 5.61
C ILE A 109 -2.29 -5.56 5.03
N PHE A 110 -2.28 -6.74 4.41
CA PHE A 110 -3.49 -7.39 3.93
C PHE A 110 -4.58 -7.50 5.02
N VAL A 111 -4.21 -7.92 6.23
CA VAL A 111 -5.16 -8.13 7.34
C VAL A 111 -5.94 -6.87 7.71
N TYR A 112 -5.28 -5.75 8.01
CA TYR A 112 -6.01 -4.54 8.39
C TYR A 112 -6.59 -3.80 7.18
N TYR A 113 -5.88 -3.85 6.04
CA TYR A 113 -6.27 -3.13 4.84
C TYR A 113 -7.54 -3.71 4.21
N THR A 114 -7.75 -5.04 4.24
CA THR A 114 -8.99 -5.65 3.75
C THR A 114 -10.23 -5.25 4.57
N TYR A 115 -10.07 -4.91 5.86
CA TYR A 115 -11.18 -4.37 6.65
C TYR A 115 -11.49 -2.91 6.26
N ILE A 116 -10.48 -2.07 6.07
CA ILE A 116 -10.69 -0.70 5.56
C ILE A 116 -11.30 -0.72 4.16
N GLU A 117 -10.80 -1.61 3.30
CA GLU A 117 -11.30 -1.83 1.94
C GLU A 117 -12.81 -2.13 1.95
N SER A 118 -13.27 -2.92 2.93
CA SER A 118 -14.68 -3.27 3.03
C SER A 118 -15.58 -2.10 3.42
N TRP A 119 -15.04 -1.10 4.12
CA TRP A 119 -15.78 0.13 4.42
C TRP A 119 -16.12 0.90 3.16
N LEU A 120 -15.22 0.90 2.18
CA LEU A 120 -15.42 1.60 0.89
C LEU A 120 -16.54 0.93 0.11
N LEU A 121 -16.58 -0.41 0.09
CA LEU A 121 -17.70 -1.13 -0.52
C LEU A 121 -19.02 -0.77 0.17
N GLY A 122 -19.05 -0.76 1.51
CA GLY A 122 -20.21 -0.34 2.28
C GLY A 122 -20.67 1.08 1.95
N TYR A 123 -19.75 2.05 1.97
CA TYR A 123 -20.05 3.44 1.66
C TYR A 123 -20.46 3.67 0.21
N SER A 124 -19.97 2.87 -0.74
CA SER A 124 -20.43 2.92 -2.13
C SER A 124 -21.91 2.54 -2.23
N VAL A 125 -22.35 1.49 -1.53
CA VAL A 125 -23.77 1.10 -1.45
C VAL A 125 -24.59 2.13 -0.67
N PHE A 126 -24.05 2.70 0.41
CA PHE A 126 -24.73 3.75 1.17
C PHE A 126 -24.91 5.04 0.38
N ALA A 127 -23.99 5.35 -0.54
CA ALA A 127 -24.11 6.48 -1.46
C ALA A 127 -25.32 6.31 -2.39
N LEU A 128 -25.52 5.10 -2.94
CA LEU A 128 -26.64 4.80 -3.83
C LEU A 128 -27.98 4.72 -3.11
N THR A 129 -27.98 4.18 -1.88
CA THR A 129 -29.20 4.03 -1.07
C THR A 129 -29.55 5.29 -0.28
N GLY A 130 -28.67 6.29 -0.23
CA GLY A 130 -28.86 7.53 0.52
C GLY A 130 -28.84 7.36 2.04
N ARG A 131 -28.22 6.30 2.57
CA ARG A 131 -28.30 5.94 4.01
C ARG A 131 -27.69 7.01 4.92
N TYR A 132 -26.65 7.71 4.47
CA TYR A 132 -26.01 8.81 5.21
C TYR A 132 -26.50 10.20 4.76
N ALA A 133 -27.53 10.30 3.92
CA ALA A 133 -28.01 11.58 3.39
C ALA A 133 -28.59 12.52 4.48
N SER A 134 -28.94 11.99 5.65
CA SER A 134 -29.33 12.79 6.82
C SER A 134 -28.15 13.43 7.55
N CYS A 135 -26.91 12.96 7.31
CA CYS A 135 -25.70 13.50 7.91
C CYS A 135 -25.23 14.72 7.11
N THR A 136 -25.39 15.91 7.68
CA THR A 136 -25.17 17.20 7.01
C THR A 136 -23.93 17.96 7.50
N ASP A 137 -23.26 17.45 8.54
CA ASP A 137 -22.08 18.06 9.16
C ASP A 137 -21.00 17.03 9.52
N GLN A 138 -19.80 17.53 9.88
CA GLN A 138 -18.65 16.70 10.25
C GLN A 138 -18.97 15.78 11.45
N PRO A 139 -19.55 16.25 12.58
CA PRO A 139 -19.86 15.39 13.72
C PRO A 139 -20.85 14.25 13.41
N SER A 140 -21.93 14.54 12.67
CA SER A 140 -22.92 13.53 12.29
C SER A 140 -22.32 12.45 11.38
N MET A 141 -21.53 12.85 10.37
CA MET A 141 -20.87 11.90 9.49
C MET A 141 -19.76 11.09 10.20
N ALA A 142 -19.03 11.72 11.13
CA ALA A 142 -18.07 11.00 11.98
C ALA A 142 -18.77 9.99 12.92
N ALA A 143 -19.93 10.33 13.46
CA ALA A 143 -20.76 9.41 14.24
C ALA A 143 -21.33 8.27 13.37
N PHE A 144 -21.70 8.55 12.12
CA PHE A 144 -22.09 7.53 11.14
C PHE A 144 -20.97 6.52 10.92
N LEU A 145 -19.74 6.99 10.70
CA LEU A 145 -18.55 6.13 10.55
C LEU A 145 -18.30 5.27 11.79
N LYS A 146 -18.26 5.88 12.98
CA LYS A 146 -18.05 5.14 14.24
C LYS A 146 -19.16 4.11 14.47
N GLY A 147 -20.40 4.43 14.12
CA GLY A 147 -21.53 3.50 14.20
C GLY A 147 -21.38 2.32 13.24
N TYR A 148 -20.99 2.60 11.99
CA TYR A 148 -20.73 1.57 10.98
C TYR A 148 -19.62 0.62 11.43
N GLN A 149 -18.54 1.15 12.01
CA GLN A 149 -17.41 0.38 12.56
C GLN A 149 -17.79 -0.44 13.81
N GLY A 150 -18.99 -0.26 14.36
CA GLY A 150 -19.42 -0.92 15.58
C GLY A 150 -18.78 -0.37 16.85
N LEU A 151 -18.15 0.82 16.79
CA LEU A 151 -17.55 1.50 17.94
C LEU A 151 -18.60 2.16 18.83
N VAL A 152 -19.74 2.54 18.25
CA VAL A 152 -20.89 3.09 18.94
C VAL A 152 -22.17 2.50 18.35
N GLN A 153 -23.25 2.45 19.12
CA GLN A 153 -24.58 2.20 18.59
C GLN A 153 -25.25 3.56 18.32
N ASN A 154 -25.94 3.67 17.18
CA ASN A 154 -26.65 4.89 16.81
C ASN A 154 -27.91 4.56 15.98
N GLU A 155 -28.62 5.60 15.54
CA GLU A 155 -29.84 5.46 14.74
C GLU A 155 -29.64 4.72 13.41
N HIS A 156 -28.42 4.72 12.87
CA HIS A 156 -28.09 4.08 11.60
C HIS A 156 -27.65 2.63 11.76
N PHE A 157 -27.02 2.28 12.89
CA PHE A 157 -26.38 0.99 13.11
C PHE A 157 -26.56 0.50 14.55
N SER A 158 -27.13 -0.68 14.70
CA SER A 158 -27.29 -1.38 15.98
C SER A 158 -26.05 -2.19 16.41
N GLY A 159 -25.03 -2.25 15.57
CA GLY A 159 -23.77 -2.96 15.83
C GLY A 159 -22.95 -3.18 14.57
N ILE A 160 -21.90 -3.99 14.68
CA ILE A 160 -20.91 -4.23 13.62
C ILE A 160 -21.42 -5.07 12.42
N GLY A 161 -22.65 -5.61 12.50
CA GLY A 161 -23.20 -6.55 11.52
C GLY A 161 -23.05 -6.10 10.05
N PRO A 162 -23.44 -4.87 9.68
CA PRO A 162 -23.27 -4.37 8.33
C PRO A 162 -21.80 -4.27 7.89
N ALA A 163 -20.90 -3.77 8.74
CA ALA A 163 -19.47 -3.72 8.42
C ALA A 163 -18.87 -5.12 8.25
N TYR A 164 -19.27 -6.06 9.12
CA TYR A 164 -18.84 -7.45 9.02
C TYR A 164 -19.35 -8.13 7.73
N PHE A 165 -20.60 -7.86 7.33
CA PHE A 165 -21.13 -8.35 6.06
C PHE A 165 -20.31 -7.86 4.85
N PHE A 166 -20.03 -6.56 4.78
CA PHE A 166 -19.19 -6.02 3.70
C PHE A 166 -17.76 -6.56 3.76
N PHE A 167 -17.22 -6.81 4.96
CA PHE A 167 -15.94 -7.50 5.13
C PHE A 167 -15.97 -8.90 4.53
N LEU A 168 -16.99 -9.73 4.83
CA LEU A 168 -17.10 -11.07 4.25
C LEU A 168 -17.13 -11.05 2.73
N VAL A 169 -17.88 -10.12 2.13
CA VAL A 169 -17.95 -9.94 0.67
C VAL A 169 -16.58 -9.54 0.11
N THR A 170 -15.95 -8.53 0.71
CA THR A 170 -14.65 -8.00 0.26
C THR A 170 -13.53 -9.03 0.38
N PHE A 171 -13.49 -9.74 1.51
CA PHE A 171 -12.55 -10.82 1.76
C PHE A 171 -12.73 -11.95 0.74
N ALA A 172 -13.98 -12.36 0.48
CA ALA A 172 -14.27 -13.39 -0.51
C ALA A 172 -13.85 -12.98 -1.92
N VAL A 173 -14.07 -11.72 -2.32
CA VAL A 173 -13.62 -11.18 -3.60
C VAL A 173 -12.10 -11.29 -3.73
N ASN A 174 -11.36 -10.85 -2.71
CA ASN A 174 -9.89 -10.92 -2.70
C ASN A 174 -9.38 -12.35 -2.84
N ILE A 175 -9.88 -13.26 -2.00
CA ILE A 175 -9.47 -14.67 -2.04
C ILE A 175 -9.84 -15.33 -3.37
N LEU A 176 -11.00 -15.01 -3.95
CA LEU A 176 -11.41 -15.54 -5.25
C LEU A 176 -10.43 -15.13 -6.36
N VAL A 177 -10.00 -13.87 -6.39
CA VAL A 177 -9.04 -13.39 -7.40
C VAL A 177 -7.70 -14.11 -7.27
N ILE A 178 -7.21 -14.29 -6.04
CA ILE A 178 -5.95 -15.01 -5.77
C ILE A 178 -6.07 -16.48 -6.16
N TRP A 179 -7.21 -17.10 -5.86
CA TRP A 179 -7.52 -18.50 -6.18
C TRP A 179 -7.55 -18.78 -7.69
N VAL A 180 -8.00 -17.81 -8.51
CA VAL A 180 -8.05 -17.92 -9.98
C VAL A 180 -6.65 -17.88 -10.62
N GLY A 181 -5.67 -17.24 -9.99
CA GLY A 181 -4.26 -17.24 -10.43
C GLY A 181 -3.74 -15.93 -11.03
N LEU A 182 -2.47 -15.93 -11.42
CA LEU A 182 -1.74 -14.71 -11.74
C LEU A 182 -2.29 -14.05 -13.01
N ARG A 183 -2.41 -14.81 -14.10
CA ARG A 183 -2.84 -14.28 -15.40
C ARG A 183 -4.36 -14.11 -15.51
N ALA A 184 -5.12 -15.07 -14.98
CA ALA A 184 -6.58 -15.07 -15.11
C ALA A 184 -7.29 -14.25 -14.02
N GLY A 185 -6.66 -14.08 -12.86
CA GLY A 185 -7.14 -13.28 -11.74
C GLY A 185 -6.43 -11.94 -11.70
N ILE A 186 -5.23 -11.91 -11.11
CA ILE A 186 -4.51 -10.66 -10.77
C ILE A 186 -4.31 -9.75 -11.99
N GLU A 187 -3.71 -10.24 -13.08
CA GLU A 187 -3.43 -9.42 -14.28
C GLU A 187 -4.72 -8.81 -14.86
N ARG A 188 -5.82 -9.58 -14.93
CA ARG A 188 -7.09 -9.07 -15.46
C ARG A 188 -7.71 -8.03 -14.52
N VAL A 189 -7.75 -8.32 -13.22
CA VAL A 189 -8.33 -7.42 -12.22
C VAL A 189 -7.55 -6.11 -12.19
N CYS A 190 -6.22 -6.13 -12.18
CA CYS A 190 -5.42 -4.90 -12.23
C CYS A 190 -5.60 -4.16 -13.56
N LYS A 191 -5.62 -4.86 -14.70
CA LYS A 191 -5.76 -4.23 -16.02
C LYS A 191 -7.09 -3.50 -16.18
N TYR A 192 -8.20 -4.14 -15.84
CA TYR A 192 -9.53 -3.53 -15.95
C TYR A 192 -9.84 -2.61 -14.78
N GLY A 193 -9.43 -2.98 -13.57
CA GLY A 193 -9.59 -2.18 -12.36
C GLY A 193 -8.94 -0.82 -12.48
N LEU A 194 -7.66 -0.76 -12.86
CA LEU A 194 -6.98 0.53 -13.07
C LEU A 194 -7.64 1.38 -14.17
N LEU A 195 -8.09 0.75 -15.26
CA LEU A 195 -8.78 1.48 -16.32
C LEU A 195 -10.06 2.14 -15.80
N VAL A 196 -10.90 1.37 -15.08
CA VAL A 196 -12.14 1.89 -14.48
C VAL A 196 -11.82 2.96 -13.44
N LEU A 197 -10.82 2.72 -12.58
CA LEU A 197 -10.37 3.67 -11.56
C LEU A 197 -9.97 5.01 -12.21
N PHE A 198 -9.15 5.00 -13.26
CA PHE A 198 -8.74 6.23 -13.95
C PHE A 198 -9.92 6.96 -14.58
N ILE A 199 -10.86 6.24 -15.19
CA ILE A 199 -12.07 6.85 -15.77
C ILE A 199 -12.90 7.53 -14.67
N LEU A 200 -13.15 6.86 -13.54
CA LEU A 200 -13.92 7.41 -12.43
C LEU A 200 -13.22 8.61 -11.79
N ALA A 201 -11.90 8.50 -11.56
CA ALA A 201 -11.10 9.58 -11.00
C ALA A 201 -11.09 10.81 -11.91
N ILE A 202 -10.90 10.64 -13.22
CA ILE A 202 -10.96 11.76 -14.20
C ILE A 202 -12.36 12.39 -14.21
N ALA A 203 -13.43 11.59 -14.19
CA ALA A 203 -14.79 12.11 -14.14
C ALA A 203 -15.04 12.98 -12.88
N ILE A 204 -14.52 12.55 -11.72
CA ILE A 204 -14.61 13.31 -10.48
C ILE A 204 -13.76 14.58 -10.56
N VAL A 205 -12.53 14.51 -11.08
CA VAL A 205 -11.66 15.69 -11.27
C VAL A 205 -12.35 16.73 -12.15
N ILE A 206 -12.96 16.31 -13.27
CA ILE A 206 -13.73 17.22 -14.14
C ILE A 206 -14.90 17.83 -13.37
N ARG A 207 -15.60 17.03 -12.55
CA ARG A 207 -16.71 17.54 -11.74
C ARG A 207 -16.24 18.57 -10.70
N VAL A 208 -15.11 18.32 -10.05
CA VAL A 208 -14.51 19.24 -9.08
C VAL A 208 -14.06 20.53 -9.77
N ALA A 209 -13.34 20.41 -10.89
CA ALA A 209 -12.88 21.56 -11.69
C ALA A 209 -14.03 22.45 -12.20
N THR A 210 -15.24 21.89 -12.33
CA THR A 210 -16.45 22.60 -12.77
C THR A 210 -17.34 23.07 -11.62
N LEU A 211 -16.90 22.99 -10.35
CA LEU A 211 -17.65 23.53 -9.20
C LEU A 211 -17.77 25.06 -9.23
N GLY A 212 -16.81 25.75 -9.86
CA GLY A 212 -16.80 27.21 -9.93
C GLY A 212 -16.77 27.82 -8.53
N THR A 213 -17.80 28.61 -8.21
CA THR A 213 -18.01 29.25 -6.90
C THR A 213 -19.34 28.75 -6.33
N PRO A 214 -19.34 27.72 -5.47
CA PRO A 214 -20.57 27.13 -4.93
C PRO A 214 -21.44 28.11 -4.13
N ASP A 215 -20.83 29.08 -3.44
CA ASP A 215 -21.51 30.15 -2.69
C ASP A 215 -21.21 31.53 -3.32
N PRO A 216 -22.17 32.15 -4.04
CA PRO A 216 -21.99 33.47 -4.63
C PRO A 216 -21.68 34.58 -3.60
N GLY A 217 -22.02 34.38 -2.32
CA GLY A 217 -21.71 35.31 -1.23
C GLY A 217 -20.26 35.26 -0.76
N ARG A 218 -19.50 34.24 -1.17
CA ARG A 218 -18.08 34.02 -0.83
C ARG A 218 -17.28 33.75 -2.10
N PRO A 219 -17.05 34.76 -2.96
CA PRO A 219 -16.37 34.58 -4.25
C PRO A 219 -14.96 34.00 -4.12
N GLU A 220 -14.32 34.16 -2.96
CA GLU A 220 -13.02 33.57 -2.65
C GLU A 220 -13.06 32.06 -2.39
N TRP A 221 -14.25 31.49 -2.10
CA TRP A 221 -14.47 30.05 -1.93
C TRP A 221 -14.80 29.42 -3.29
N ASN A 222 -13.79 29.40 -4.14
CA ASN A 222 -13.88 28.84 -5.48
C ASN A 222 -12.82 27.76 -5.71
N VAL A 223 -13.04 26.94 -6.74
CA VAL A 223 -12.17 25.80 -7.05
C VAL A 223 -10.73 26.23 -7.40
N ASN A 224 -10.53 27.37 -8.05
CA ASN A 224 -9.18 27.85 -8.41
C ASN A 224 -8.35 28.18 -7.18
N ASN A 225 -8.97 28.83 -6.18
CA ASN A 225 -8.33 29.06 -4.89
C ASN A 225 -8.13 27.75 -4.11
N GLY A 226 -9.01 26.77 -4.29
CA GLY A 226 -8.81 25.42 -3.75
C GLY A 226 -7.61 24.69 -4.33
N PHE A 227 -7.39 24.79 -5.65
CA PHE A 227 -6.15 24.33 -6.27
C PHE A 227 -4.95 25.14 -5.78
N GLY A 228 -5.09 26.45 -5.64
CA GLY A 228 -4.06 27.32 -5.08
C GLY A 228 -3.68 26.95 -3.64
N PHE A 229 -4.64 26.53 -2.82
CA PHE A 229 -4.38 26.08 -1.44
C PHE A 229 -3.46 24.85 -1.42
N LEU A 230 -3.65 23.91 -2.35
CA LEU A 230 -2.82 22.72 -2.43
C LEU A 230 -1.49 22.96 -3.17
N TRP A 231 -1.47 23.79 -4.21
CA TRP A 231 -0.34 23.88 -5.14
C TRP A 231 0.49 25.16 -5.06
N ASN A 232 0.00 26.21 -4.39
CA ASN A 232 0.84 27.38 -4.14
C ASN A 232 1.88 27.04 -3.06
N PRO A 233 3.18 27.28 -3.31
CA PRO A 233 4.23 26.86 -2.41
C PRO A 233 4.34 27.78 -1.18
N ARG A 234 4.25 27.18 0.01
CA ARG A 234 4.62 27.83 1.28
C ARG A 234 6.08 27.57 1.60
N TRP A 235 6.97 28.41 1.06
CA TRP A 235 8.43 28.24 1.12
C TRP A 235 9.02 28.13 2.53
N ALA A 236 8.38 28.75 3.53
CA ALA A 236 8.85 28.71 4.91
C ALA A 236 8.90 27.28 5.47
N GLU A 237 7.98 26.41 5.04
CA GLU A 237 7.85 25.04 5.56
C GLU A 237 9.00 24.14 5.11
N LEU A 238 9.73 24.47 4.03
CA LEU A 238 10.91 23.72 3.60
C LEU A 238 12.05 23.72 4.64
N LYS A 239 12.03 24.69 5.57
CA LYS A 239 13.00 24.76 6.67
C LYS A 239 12.73 23.73 7.77
N GLU A 240 11.56 23.10 7.78
CA GLU A 240 11.18 22.15 8.81
C GLU A 240 11.55 20.71 8.40
N ALA A 241 12.36 20.03 9.21
CA ALA A 241 12.78 18.65 8.95
C ALA A 241 11.59 17.68 8.84
N LYS A 242 10.48 17.95 9.54
CA LYS A 242 9.27 17.12 9.51
C LYS A 242 8.68 17.00 8.10
N VAL A 243 8.78 18.06 7.29
CA VAL A 243 8.26 18.09 5.91
C VAL A 243 9.03 17.10 5.03
N TRP A 244 10.35 17.02 5.20
CA TRP A 244 11.21 16.09 4.48
C TRP A 244 10.99 14.64 4.90
N LEU A 245 10.81 14.40 6.20
CA LEU A 245 10.48 13.07 6.73
C LEU A 245 9.10 12.60 6.24
N ALA A 246 8.10 13.48 6.25
CA ALA A 246 6.76 13.18 5.74
C ALA A 246 6.78 12.85 4.24
N ALA A 247 7.55 13.60 3.45
CA ALA A 247 7.71 13.37 2.01
C ALA A 247 8.39 12.02 1.73
N ALA A 248 9.48 11.72 2.42
CA ALA A 248 10.18 10.45 2.27
C ALA A 248 9.31 9.26 2.69
N GLY A 249 8.60 9.38 3.82
CA GLY A 249 7.63 8.38 4.27
C GLY A 249 6.53 8.16 3.24
N GLN A 250 5.99 9.22 2.64
CA GLN A 250 4.96 9.10 1.60
C GLN A 250 5.44 8.26 0.41
N ILE A 251 6.70 8.42 -0.04
CA ILE A 251 7.26 7.65 -1.16
C ILE A 251 7.32 6.14 -0.89
N PHE A 252 7.63 5.73 0.35
CA PHE A 252 7.57 4.30 0.72
C PHE A 252 6.17 3.74 0.62
N PHE A 253 5.22 4.48 1.17
CA PHE A 253 3.83 4.04 1.21
C PHE A 253 3.18 4.02 -0.18
N THR A 254 3.52 4.97 -1.06
CA THR A 254 2.86 5.05 -2.36
C THR A 254 3.39 4.06 -3.38
N LEU A 255 4.69 3.79 -3.44
CA LEU A 255 5.25 2.90 -4.46
C LEU A 255 5.19 1.42 -4.09
N SER A 256 4.77 1.08 -2.86
CA SER A 256 4.81 -0.27 -2.31
C SER A 256 6.21 -0.91 -2.38
N VAL A 257 7.25 -0.06 -2.37
CA VAL A 257 8.65 -0.49 -2.36
C VAL A 257 9.06 -0.92 -0.96
N GLY A 258 9.79 -2.03 -0.85
CA GLY A 258 10.15 -2.60 0.43
C GLY A 258 9.03 -3.47 1.05
N PHE A 259 7.98 -3.79 0.29
CA PHE A 259 6.91 -4.69 0.74
C PHE A 259 7.20 -6.15 0.34
N GLY A 260 8.14 -6.40 -0.59
CA GLY A 260 8.40 -7.72 -1.16
C GLY A 260 7.40 -8.15 -2.25
N VAL A 261 6.35 -7.36 -2.50
CA VAL A 261 5.36 -7.62 -3.56
C VAL A 261 5.99 -7.50 -4.94
N ILE A 262 6.72 -6.41 -5.20
CA ILE A 262 7.40 -6.17 -6.47
C ILE A 262 8.44 -7.26 -6.73
N LEU A 263 9.17 -7.67 -5.68
CA LEU A 263 10.13 -8.77 -5.73
C LEU A 263 9.45 -10.07 -6.23
N THR A 264 8.29 -10.42 -5.65
CA THR A 264 7.52 -11.60 -6.05
C THR A 264 6.96 -11.47 -7.47
N TYR A 265 6.42 -10.32 -7.86
CA TYR A 265 5.92 -10.10 -9.22
C TYR A 265 7.02 -10.19 -10.28
N ALA A 266 8.16 -9.57 -10.03
CA ALA A 266 9.29 -9.58 -10.94
C ALA A 266 9.91 -10.99 -11.09
N SER A 267 9.73 -11.87 -10.09
CA SER A 267 10.21 -13.26 -10.18
C SER A 267 9.54 -14.11 -11.27
N TYR A 268 8.39 -13.67 -11.79
CA TYR A 268 7.68 -14.32 -12.89
C TYR A 268 8.09 -13.77 -14.27
N LEU A 269 9.04 -12.83 -14.32
CA LEU A 269 9.62 -12.32 -15.56
C LEU A 269 10.65 -13.28 -16.13
N ARG A 270 10.87 -13.20 -17.44
CA ARG A 270 11.96 -13.91 -18.13
C ARG A 270 13.27 -13.15 -17.94
N ARG A 271 14.40 -13.86 -18.08
CA ARG A 271 15.77 -13.31 -17.88
C ARG A 271 16.12 -12.06 -18.71
N ARG A 272 15.41 -11.79 -19.80
CA ARG A 272 15.63 -10.63 -20.69
C ARG A 272 14.43 -9.69 -20.76
N ASP A 273 13.42 -9.87 -19.93
CA ASP A 273 12.29 -8.93 -19.89
C ASP A 273 12.76 -7.63 -19.22
N ASP A 274 12.43 -6.48 -19.80
CA ASP A 274 12.84 -5.19 -19.28
C ASP A 274 12.28 -4.91 -17.88
N VAL A 275 13.17 -4.57 -16.95
CA VAL A 275 12.85 -4.15 -15.57
C VAL A 275 13.00 -2.64 -15.35
N ALA A 276 13.83 -1.98 -16.16
CA ALA A 276 14.18 -0.58 -15.96
C ALA A 276 13.06 0.37 -16.42
N LEU A 277 12.61 0.23 -17.67
CA LEU A 277 11.52 1.05 -18.21
C LEU A 277 10.16 0.61 -17.66
N SER A 278 9.93 -0.69 -17.51
CA SER A 278 8.70 -1.25 -16.92
C SER A 278 8.49 -0.73 -15.51
N GLY A 279 9.54 -0.77 -14.69
CA GLY A 279 9.52 -0.24 -13.34
C GLY A 279 9.30 1.28 -13.30
N LEU A 280 10.02 2.06 -14.11
CA LEU A 280 9.82 3.52 -14.21
C LEU A 280 8.39 3.87 -14.65
N THR A 281 7.82 3.12 -15.59
CA THR A 281 6.46 3.30 -16.09
C THR A 281 5.43 3.03 -14.99
N ALA A 282 5.60 1.96 -14.22
CA ALA A 282 4.72 1.63 -13.10
C ALA A 282 4.76 2.72 -12.01
N SER A 283 5.97 3.17 -11.62
CA SER A 283 6.13 4.27 -10.66
C SER A 283 5.50 5.56 -11.17
N THR A 284 5.70 5.92 -12.44
CA THR A 284 5.12 7.16 -13.01
C THR A 284 3.59 7.09 -13.11
N ALA A 285 3.03 5.92 -13.43
CA ALA A 285 1.58 5.73 -13.44
C ALA A 285 0.99 5.90 -12.03
N ASN A 286 1.70 5.45 -11.00
CA ASN A 286 1.35 5.72 -9.61
C ASN A 286 1.41 7.23 -9.29
N GLU A 287 2.49 7.92 -9.66
CA GLU A 287 2.61 9.37 -9.43
C GLU A 287 1.50 10.18 -10.12
N PHE A 288 1.06 9.75 -11.30
CA PHE A 288 -0.08 10.36 -11.97
C PHE A 288 -1.38 10.17 -11.17
N ALA A 289 -1.62 8.97 -10.62
CA ALA A 289 -2.77 8.73 -9.77
C ALA A 289 -2.71 9.55 -8.47
N GLU A 290 -1.54 9.64 -7.85
CA GLU A 290 -1.30 10.36 -6.59
C GLU A 290 -1.38 11.88 -6.75
N VAL A 291 -0.43 12.44 -7.48
CA VAL A 291 -0.17 13.88 -7.52
C VAL A 291 -1.26 14.58 -8.32
N ILE A 292 -1.63 14.00 -9.47
CA ILE A 292 -2.57 14.64 -10.39
C ILE A 292 -4.01 14.33 -9.99
N LEU A 293 -4.39 13.05 -9.89
CA LEU A 293 -5.79 12.71 -9.61
C LEU A 293 -6.13 12.86 -8.13
N GLY A 294 -5.37 12.23 -7.23
CA GLY A 294 -5.60 12.29 -5.79
C GLY A 294 -5.55 13.72 -5.25
N GLY A 295 -4.51 14.47 -5.60
CA GLY A 295 -4.36 15.88 -5.23
C GLY A 295 -5.49 16.79 -5.74
N SER A 296 -6.08 16.48 -6.91
CA SER A 296 -7.06 17.37 -7.55
C SER A 296 -8.52 17.17 -7.13
N ILE A 297 -8.80 16.21 -6.24
CA ILE A 297 -10.18 15.86 -5.87
C ILE A 297 -10.59 16.50 -4.55
N VAL A 298 -10.14 15.95 -3.41
CA VAL A 298 -10.83 16.23 -2.15
C VAL A 298 -10.48 17.60 -1.58
N ILE A 299 -9.19 17.98 -1.57
CA ILE A 299 -8.76 19.25 -0.98
C ILE A 299 -9.31 20.47 -1.75
N PRO A 300 -9.21 20.53 -3.11
CA PRO A 300 -9.83 21.64 -3.85
C PRO A 300 -11.34 21.72 -3.69
N ALA A 301 -12.03 20.56 -3.64
CA ALA A 301 -13.48 20.52 -3.45
C ALA A 301 -13.89 20.95 -2.04
N ALA A 302 -13.17 20.50 -1.00
CA ALA A 302 -13.40 20.91 0.38
C ALA A 302 -13.19 22.42 0.55
N PHE A 303 -12.17 22.98 -0.09
CA PHE A 303 -11.92 24.43 -0.07
C PHE A 303 -13.08 25.21 -0.69
N ALA A 304 -13.55 24.82 -1.87
CA ALA A 304 -14.63 25.52 -2.56
C ALA A 304 -15.96 25.44 -1.79
N ILE A 305 -16.18 24.40 -1.00
CA ILE A 305 -17.46 24.14 -0.33
C ILE A 305 -17.49 24.59 1.14
N PHE A 306 -16.38 24.43 1.87
CA PHE A 306 -16.28 24.70 3.30
C PHE A 306 -15.35 25.85 3.66
N GLY A 307 -14.57 26.34 2.69
CA GLY A 307 -13.62 27.42 2.89
C GLY A 307 -12.24 26.98 3.43
N PRO A 308 -11.28 27.91 3.48
CA PRO A 308 -9.88 27.63 3.81
C PRO A 308 -9.68 27.10 5.23
N GLN A 309 -10.36 27.69 6.23
CA GLN A 309 -10.18 27.33 7.64
C GLN A 309 -10.62 25.88 7.90
N VAL A 310 -11.83 25.53 7.47
CA VAL A 310 -12.36 24.17 7.63
C VAL A 310 -11.54 23.17 6.82
N THR A 311 -11.02 23.56 5.65
CA THR A 311 -10.16 22.67 4.84
C THR A 311 -8.84 22.35 5.53
N GLN A 312 -8.26 23.31 6.25
CA GLN A 312 -7.06 23.08 7.07
C GLN A 312 -7.37 22.10 8.21
N GLU A 313 -8.49 22.27 8.93
CA GLU A 313 -8.94 21.36 9.99
C GLU A 313 -9.21 19.94 9.44
N ILE A 314 -9.83 19.85 8.26
CA ILE A 314 -10.07 18.59 7.54
C ILE A 314 -8.75 17.88 7.26
N ALA A 315 -7.76 18.60 6.74
CA ALA A 315 -6.44 18.04 6.49
C ALA A 315 -5.84 17.52 7.80
N GLU A 316 -5.91 18.32 8.88
CA GLU A 316 -5.46 17.96 10.23
C GLU A 316 -6.12 16.67 10.76
N GLY A 317 -7.40 16.46 10.48
CA GLY A 317 -8.15 15.25 10.85
C GLY A 317 -7.70 13.94 10.17
N GLY A 318 -6.82 14.00 9.15
CA GLY A 318 -6.18 12.81 8.59
C GLY A 318 -6.91 12.14 7.42
N ALA A 319 -6.30 11.09 6.86
CA ALA A 319 -6.72 10.46 5.61
C ALA A 319 -8.12 9.82 5.69
N PHE A 320 -8.46 9.14 6.80
CA PHE A 320 -9.78 8.55 6.98
C PHE A 320 -10.88 9.61 7.13
N ASN A 321 -10.60 10.71 7.83
CA ASN A 321 -11.53 11.81 7.95
C ASN A 321 -11.81 12.46 6.58
N LEU A 322 -10.76 12.64 5.77
CA LEU A 322 -10.87 13.15 4.41
C LEU A 322 -11.80 12.26 3.54
N GLY A 323 -11.60 10.93 3.59
CA GLY A 323 -12.30 9.97 2.73
C GLY A 323 -13.73 9.64 3.16
N PHE A 324 -13.96 9.40 4.46
CA PHE A 324 -15.23 8.86 4.98
C PHE A 324 -16.12 9.90 5.67
N VAL A 325 -15.59 11.07 6.02
CA VAL A 325 -16.37 12.14 6.67
C VAL A 325 -16.53 13.31 5.71
N THR A 326 -15.42 13.86 5.24
CA THR A 326 -15.43 15.06 4.42
C THR A 326 -16.00 14.81 3.02
N MET A 327 -15.51 13.80 2.31
CA MET A 327 -15.90 13.60 0.92
C MET A 327 -17.40 13.31 0.73
N PRO A 328 -18.08 12.49 1.56
CA PRO A 328 -19.53 12.38 1.54
C PRO A 328 -20.25 13.73 1.67
N LEU A 329 -19.79 14.60 2.58
CA LEU A 329 -20.40 15.91 2.81
C LEU A 329 -20.16 16.87 1.64
N VAL A 330 -18.97 16.82 1.03
CA VAL A 330 -18.65 17.54 -0.21
C VAL A 330 -19.64 17.12 -1.30
N LEU A 331 -19.73 15.83 -1.58
CA LEU A 331 -20.49 15.29 -2.70
C LEU A 331 -22.00 15.45 -2.54
N GLN A 332 -22.52 15.47 -1.30
CA GLN A 332 -23.93 15.78 -1.04
C GLN A 332 -24.34 17.18 -1.50
N LYS A 333 -23.40 18.14 -1.57
CA LYS A 333 -23.67 19.52 -2.02
C LYS A 333 -23.48 19.71 -3.53
N VAL A 334 -23.13 18.65 -4.26
CA VAL A 334 -22.84 18.69 -5.69
C VAL A 334 -24.03 18.12 -6.47
N ALA A 335 -24.39 18.74 -7.59
CA ALA A 335 -25.37 18.17 -8.52
C ALA A 335 -24.94 16.76 -8.98
N PHE A 336 -25.89 15.81 -8.99
CA PHE A 336 -25.64 14.37 -9.17
C PHE A 336 -24.74 13.75 -8.09
N GLY A 337 -24.75 14.32 -6.88
CA GLY A 337 -23.89 13.96 -5.75
C GLY A 337 -23.86 12.49 -5.40
N GLN A 338 -25.01 11.80 -5.43
CA GLN A 338 -25.09 10.36 -5.15
C GLN A 338 -24.26 9.52 -6.12
N PHE A 339 -24.30 9.84 -7.42
CA PHE A 339 -23.49 9.12 -8.42
C PHE A 339 -22.00 9.36 -8.20
N PHE A 340 -21.60 10.61 -7.97
CA PHE A 340 -20.18 10.93 -7.72
C PHE A 340 -19.70 10.35 -6.38
N ALA A 341 -20.56 10.24 -5.38
CA ALA A 341 -20.25 9.59 -4.11
C ALA A 341 -20.09 8.08 -4.27
N PHE A 342 -20.96 7.43 -5.05
CA PHE A 342 -20.75 6.05 -5.45
C PHE A 342 -19.42 5.88 -6.20
N ALA A 343 -19.16 6.71 -7.21
CA ALA A 343 -17.94 6.66 -8.00
C ALA A 343 -16.68 6.82 -7.14
N TRP A 344 -16.70 7.75 -6.17
CA TRP A 344 -15.60 7.98 -5.23
C TRP A 344 -15.33 6.76 -4.35
N PHE A 345 -16.34 6.21 -3.69
CA PHE A 345 -16.10 5.04 -2.83
C PHE A 345 -15.78 3.78 -3.64
N PHE A 346 -16.38 3.63 -4.81
CA PHE A 346 -16.14 2.48 -5.68
C PHE A 346 -14.76 2.52 -6.34
N LEU A 347 -14.25 3.69 -6.76
CA LEU A 347 -12.87 3.77 -7.27
C LEU A 347 -11.85 3.45 -6.17
N LEU A 348 -12.09 3.93 -4.95
CA LEU A 348 -11.23 3.60 -3.80
C LEU A 348 -11.31 2.11 -3.46
N PHE A 349 -12.49 1.51 -3.56
CA PHE A 349 -12.66 0.06 -3.39
C PHE A 349 -11.85 -0.71 -4.44
N ILE A 350 -11.89 -0.31 -5.71
CA ILE A 350 -11.07 -0.91 -6.77
C ILE A 350 -9.58 -0.77 -6.46
N ALA A 351 -9.13 0.42 -6.06
CA ALA A 351 -7.74 0.66 -5.64
C ALA A 351 -7.33 -0.23 -4.45
N GLY A 352 -8.27 -0.44 -3.54
CA GLY A 352 -8.18 -1.37 -2.42
C GLY A 352 -7.93 -2.80 -2.90
N VAL A 353 -8.85 -3.34 -3.71
CA VAL A 353 -8.79 -4.70 -4.25
C VAL A 353 -7.49 -4.95 -5.02
N THR A 354 -7.06 -4.02 -5.89
CA THR A 354 -5.81 -4.22 -6.66
C THR A 354 -4.58 -4.26 -5.76
N SER A 355 -4.60 -3.53 -4.64
CA SER A 355 -3.52 -3.55 -3.66
C SER A 355 -3.55 -4.84 -2.81
N SER A 356 -4.69 -5.22 -2.25
CA SER A 356 -4.82 -6.38 -1.35
C SER A 356 -4.55 -7.71 -2.05
N ILE A 357 -5.00 -7.92 -3.29
CA ILE A 357 -4.63 -9.13 -4.06
C ILE A 357 -3.11 -9.24 -4.28
N SER A 358 -2.42 -8.10 -4.35
CA SER A 358 -0.96 -8.04 -4.53
C SER A 358 -0.23 -8.38 -3.24
N LEU A 359 -0.73 -7.87 -2.10
CA LEU A 359 -0.20 -8.12 -0.76
C LEU A 359 -0.30 -9.60 -0.33
N ALA A 360 -1.31 -10.32 -0.82
CA ALA A 360 -1.45 -11.75 -0.52
C ALA A 360 -0.42 -12.63 -1.25
N LEU A 361 0.11 -12.16 -2.39
CA LEU A 361 0.88 -13.01 -3.30
C LEU A 361 2.18 -13.55 -2.66
N PRO A 362 3.02 -12.77 -1.94
CA PRO A 362 4.23 -13.29 -1.33
C PRO A 362 4.00 -14.50 -0.41
N ALA A 363 2.93 -14.49 0.39
CA ALA A 363 2.60 -15.58 1.30
C ALA A 363 2.06 -16.81 0.56
N VAL A 364 1.16 -16.61 -0.41
CA VAL A 364 0.61 -17.72 -1.22
C VAL A 364 1.72 -18.39 -2.02
N VAL A 365 2.59 -17.61 -2.66
CA VAL A 365 3.68 -18.14 -3.47
C VAL A 365 4.75 -18.81 -2.62
N PHE A 366 5.00 -18.33 -1.40
CA PHE A 366 5.89 -19.02 -0.45
C PHE A 366 5.41 -20.45 -0.17
N LEU A 367 4.11 -20.62 0.06
CA LEU A 367 3.51 -21.93 0.27
C LEU A 367 3.58 -22.82 -0.99
N GLN A 368 3.42 -22.23 -2.18
CA GLN A 368 3.55 -22.96 -3.44
C GLN A 368 4.99 -23.41 -3.70
N ASP A 369 5.95 -22.49 -3.64
CA ASP A 369 7.35 -22.75 -4.00
C ASP A 369 8.05 -23.66 -2.99
N GLU A 370 7.85 -23.43 -1.69
CA GLU A 370 8.63 -24.09 -0.64
C GLU A 370 7.96 -25.37 -0.09
N PHE A 371 6.63 -25.46 -0.18
CA PHE A 371 5.87 -26.64 0.27
C PHE A 371 5.25 -27.46 -0.87
N ASN A 372 5.42 -27.02 -2.12
CA ASN A 372 4.87 -27.68 -3.32
C ASN A 372 3.34 -27.87 -3.24
N LEU A 373 2.66 -26.89 -2.65
CA LEU A 373 1.20 -26.84 -2.62
C LEU A 373 0.67 -26.29 -3.94
N ASP A 374 -0.47 -26.81 -4.40
CA ASP A 374 -1.18 -26.18 -5.50
C ASP A 374 -1.74 -24.82 -5.06
N ARG A 375 -1.97 -23.93 -6.03
CA ARG A 375 -2.42 -22.55 -5.76
C ARG A 375 -3.70 -22.51 -4.96
N LYS A 376 -4.64 -23.43 -5.20
CA LYS A 376 -5.96 -23.42 -4.56
C LYS A 376 -5.81 -23.72 -3.08
N THR A 377 -5.05 -24.76 -2.75
CA THR A 377 -4.74 -25.11 -1.35
C THR A 377 -3.97 -24.00 -0.65
N ALA A 378 -2.95 -23.42 -1.29
CA ALA A 378 -2.19 -22.31 -0.72
C ALA A 378 -3.07 -21.06 -0.45
N SER A 379 -3.98 -20.74 -1.38
CA SER A 379 -4.91 -19.62 -1.24
C SER A 379 -5.92 -19.84 -0.11
N ILE A 380 -6.44 -21.06 0.05
CA ILE A 380 -7.36 -21.41 1.14
C ILE A 380 -6.64 -21.35 2.49
N LEU A 381 -5.40 -21.86 2.59
CA LEU A 381 -4.62 -21.78 3.83
C LEU A 381 -4.35 -20.33 4.22
N PHE A 382 -3.93 -19.51 3.24
CA PHE A 382 -3.77 -18.07 3.44
C PHE A 382 -5.09 -17.41 3.90
N ALA A 383 -6.22 -17.76 3.27
CA ALA A 383 -7.53 -17.25 3.65
C ALA A 383 -7.90 -17.62 5.09
N ILE A 384 -7.67 -18.86 5.52
CA ILE A 384 -7.98 -19.29 6.90
C ILE A 384 -7.14 -18.49 7.89
N VAL A 385 -5.83 -18.39 7.67
CA VAL A 385 -4.93 -17.66 8.58
C VAL A 385 -5.32 -16.18 8.65
N THR A 386 -5.42 -15.52 7.50
CA THR A 386 -5.71 -14.09 7.45
C THR A 386 -7.11 -13.76 7.91
N PHE A 387 -8.12 -14.60 7.66
CA PHE A 387 -9.47 -14.42 8.19
C PHE A 387 -9.49 -14.35 9.72
N ASN A 388 -8.74 -15.22 10.38
CA ASN A 388 -8.62 -15.22 11.85
C ASN A 388 -7.88 -13.97 12.35
N LEU A 389 -6.81 -13.56 11.67
CA LEU A 389 -6.07 -12.34 12.01
C LEU A 389 -6.93 -11.09 11.83
N CYS A 390 -7.79 -11.04 10.79
CA CYS A 390 -8.72 -9.92 10.57
C CYS A 390 -9.69 -9.72 11.75
N GLN A 391 -10.06 -10.79 12.47
CA GLN A 391 -10.97 -10.67 13.62
C GLN A 391 -10.39 -9.76 14.71
N VAL A 392 -9.07 -9.81 14.92
CA VAL A 392 -8.38 -8.96 15.89
C VAL A 392 -8.53 -7.49 15.52
N VAL A 393 -8.36 -7.15 14.24
CA VAL A 393 -8.55 -5.78 13.76
C VAL A 393 -10.02 -5.37 13.84
N ILE A 394 -10.94 -6.22 13.42
CA ILE A 394 -12.38 -5.92 13.37
C ILE A 394 -12.93 -5.63 14.77
N PHE A 395 -12.64 -6.49 15.75
CA PHE A 395 -13.22 -6.38 17.08
C PHE A 395 -12.42 -5.48 18.03
N PHE A 396 -11.13 -5.22 17.75
CA PHE A 396 -10.28 -4.37 18.58
C PHE A 396 -9.81 -3.07 17.90
N ASN A 397 -10.50 -2.66 16.82
CA ASN A 397 -10.20 -1.42 16.09
C ASN A 397 -10.18 -0.18 17.00
N GLY A 398 -11.15 -0.08 17.92
CA GLY A 398 -11.26 1.04 18.84
C GLY A 398 -10.21 1.07 19.96
N GLN A 399 -9.44 -0.02 20.10
CA GLN A 399 -8.47 -0.24 21.17
C GLN A 399 -7.02 -0.19 20.66
N GLY A 400 -6.79 0.24 19.41
CA GLY A 400 -5.46 0.46 18.83
C GLY A 400 -4.86 -0.73 18.08
N ALA A 401 -5.60 -1.82 17.87
CA ALA A 401 -5.07 -2.99 17.15
C ALA A 401 -4.71 -2.68 15.69
N LEU A 402 -5.54 -1.87 15.01
CA LEU A 402 -5.27 -1.42 13.64
C LEU A 402 -3.99 -0.60 13.57
N ASP A 403 -3.86 0.38 14.47
CA ASP A 403 -2.72 1.30 14.49
C ASP A 403 -1.39 0.55 14.75
N GLU A 404 -1.41 -0.43 15.65
CA GLU A 404 -0.23 -1.28 15.90
C GLU A 404 0.15 -2.11 14.67
N MET A 405 -0.83 -2.71 13.97
CA MET A 405 -0.55 -3.48 12.76
C MET A 405 -0.01 -2.59 11.63
N ASP A 406 -0.56 -1.38 11.43
CA ASP A 406 -0.09 -0.43 10.43
C ASP A 406 1.33 0.09 10.76
N PHE A 407 1.60 0.36 12.03
CA PHE A 407 2.94 0.79 12.47
C PHE A 407 4.00 -0.27 12.17
N TRP A 408 3.81 -1.51 12.64
CA TRP A 408 4.80 -2.57 12.48
C TRP A 408 4.89 -3.06 11.03
N GLY A 409 3.75 -3.34 10.40
CA GLY A 409 3.67 -3.88 9.05
C GLY A 409 3.93 -2.84 7.96
N GLY A 410 3.17 -1.75 7.98
CA GLY A 410 3.15 -0.72 6.92
C GLY A 410 4.24 0.36 7.06
N THR A 411 4.82 0.54 8.25
CA THR A 411 5.86 1.57 8.45
C THR A 411 7.24 0.99 8.77
N PHE A 412 7.40 0.28 9.89
CA PHE A 412 8.72 -0.17 10.34
C PHE A 412 9.31 -1.26 9.43
N CYS A 413 8.57 -2.34 9.20
CA CYS A 413 9.05 -3.48 8.42
C CYS A 413 9.41 -3.09 6.98
N VAL A 414 8.66 -2.19 6.37
CA VAL A 414 8.89 -1.69 5.00
C VAL A 414 10.26 -1.05 4.86
N VAL A 415 10.58 -0.10 5.73
CA VAL A 415 11.85 0.64 5.66
C VAL A 415 13.02 -0.27 6.03
N LEU A 416 12.84 -1.16 7.01
CA LEU A 416 13.84 -2.16 7.37
C LEU A 416 14.13 -3.12 6.22
N PHE A 417 13.09 -3.60 5.54
CA PHE A 417 13.23 -4.52 4.40
C PHE A 417 13.92 -3.84 3.22
N ALA A 418 13.52 -2.62 2.87
CA ALA A 418 14.19 -1.83 1.84
C ALA A 418 15.69 -1.62 2.14
N MET A 419 16.06 -1.39 3.41
CA MET A 419 17.47 -1.31 3.81
C MET A 419 18.22 -2.63 3.56
N ILE A 420 17.62 -3.77 3.91
CA ILE A 420 18.21 -5.08 3.65
C ILE A 420 18.40 -5.29 2.14
N GLU A 421 17.40 -4.96 1.32
CA GLU A 421 17.46 -5.12 -0.13
C GLU A 421 18.53 -4.26 -0.79
N VAL A 422 18.67 -3.00 -0.39
CA VAL A 422 19.73 -2.11 -0.89
C VAL A 422 21.11 -2.64 -0.52
N VAL A 423 21.28 -3.13 0.72
CA VAL A 423 22.53 -3.76 1.17
C VAL A 423 22.85 -5.00 0.33
N LEU A 424 21.85 -5.85 0.11
CA LEU A 424 21.99 -7.04 -0.72
C LEU A 424 22.33 -6.69 -2.17
N PHE A 425 21.67 -5.69 -2.75
CA PHE A 425 21.89 -5.29 -4.13
C PHE A 425 23.29 -4.71 -4.36
N ALA A 426 23.66 -3.69 -3.60
CA ALA A 426 24.82 -2.87 -3.93
C ALA A 426 26.14 -3.46 -3.43
N TRP A 427 26.14 -4.20 -2.31
CA TRP A 427 27.37 -4.71 -1.69
C TRP A 427 27.49 -6.22 -1.70
N VAL A 428 26.41 -6.97 -1.47
CA VAL A 428 26.49 -8.44 -1.40
C VAL A 428 26.46 -9.07 -2.78
N PHE A 429 25.44 -8.73 -3.59
CA PHE A 429 25.39 -9.11 -4.99
C PHE A 429 26.51 -8.41 -5.78
N GLY A 430 26.84 -7.19 -5.35
CA GLY A 430 27.91 -6.36 -5.85
C GLY A 430 27.42 -5.46 -6.98
N MET A 431 27.64 -4.15 -6.81
CA MET A 431 27.11 -3.10 -7.69
C MET A 431 27.38 -3.34 -9.18
N ASP A 432 28.53 -3.89 -9.58
CA ASP A 432 28.83 -4.17 -10.99
C ASP A 432 27.93 -5.26 -11.59
N LYS A 433 27.73 -6.37 -10.87
CA LYS A 433 26.84 -7.45 -11.29
C LYS A 433 25.40 -6.99 -11.27
N ALA A 434 25.00 -6.32 -10.19
CA ALA A 434 23.66 -5.78 -10.01
C ALA A 434 23.31 -4.76 -11.12
N TRP A 435 24.26 -3.89 -11.49
CA TRP A 435 24.07 -2.92 -12.57
C TRP A 435 23.99 -3.57 -13.95
N SER A 436 24.76 -4.63 -14.20
CA SER A 436 24.67 -5.42 -15.44
C SER A 436 23.34 -6.17 -15.52
N GLU A 437 22.88 -6.73 -14.41
CA GLU A 437 21.59 -7.42 -14.34
C GLU A 437 20.46 -6.43 -14.63
N LEU A 438 20.44 -5.27 -13.96
CA LEU A 438 19.46 -4.20 -14.19
C LEU A 438 19.34 -3.77 -15.67
N HIS A 439 20.46 -3.76 -16.41
CA HIS A 439 20.50 -3.40 -17.84
C HIS A 439 20.33 -4.59 -18.79
N SER A 440 20.24 -5.82 -18.28
CA SER A 440 20.01 -7.00 -19.12
C SER A 440 18.60 -6.95 -19.70
N GLY A 441 18.48 -6.84 -21.02
CA GLY A 441 17.20 -6.73 -21.71
C GLY A 441 16.45 -5.40 -21.48
N SER A 442 17.12 -4.38 -20.95
CA SER A 442 16.50 -3.09 -20.66
C SER A 442 16.32 -2.24 -21.92
N ASP A 443 15.17 -1.59 -22.07
CA ASP A 443 14.90 -0.67 -23.19
C ASP A 443 15.45 0.74 -22.96
N ILE A 444 15.76 1.08 -21.72
CA ILE A 444 16.39 2.35 -21.34
C ILE A 444 17.74 2.11 -20.69
N ARG A 445 18.64 3.07 -20.82
CA ARG A 445 19.87 3.10 -20.02
C ARG A 445 19.71 4.08 -18.87
N ILE A 446 19.81 3.54 -17.66
CA ILE A 446 19.71 4.36 -16.45
C ILE A 446 20.97 5.22 -16.34
N PRO A 447 20.84 6.54 -16.06
CA PRO A 447 21.99 7.43 -15.90
C PRO A 447 22.98 6.90 -14.85
N ARG A 448 24.28 6.98 -15.15
CA ARG A 448 25.35 6.43 -14.28
C ARG A 448 25.36 7.02 -12.87
N ILE A 449 24.81 8.23 -12.67
CA ILE A 449 24.66 8.82 -11.32
C ILE A 449 23.84 7.91 -10.39
N TYR A 450 22.85 7.18 -10.90
CA TYR A 450 22.05 6.27 -10.09
C TYR A 450 22.85 5.10 -9.53
N ARG A 451 23.95 4.72 -10.16
CA ARG A 451 24.89 3.75 -9.58
C ARG A 451 25.50 4.27 -8.28
N PHE A 452 25.79 5.57 -8.19
CA PHE A 452 26.27 6.22 -6.97
C PHE A 452 25.13 6.40 -5.96
N ILE A 453 23.95 6.82 -6.42
CA ILE A 453 22.76 7.02 -5.57
C ILE A 453 22.39 5.71 -4.87
N ILE A 454 22.19 4.63 -5.63
CA ILE A 454 21.86 3.30 -5.10
C ILE A 454 22.89 2.82 -4.07
N LYS A 455 24.19 3.01 -4.37
CA LYS A 455 25.26 2.48 -3.52
C LYS A 455 25.49 3.29 -2.24
N TYR A 456 25.21 4.60 -2.23
CA TYR A 456 25.59 5.46 -1.10
C TYR A 456 24.48 6.38 -0.61
N ILE A 457 23.70 7.00 -1.49
CA ILE A 457 22.68 7.98 -1.08
C ILE A 457 21.42 7.30 -0.56
N THR A 458 20.83 6.38 -1.33
CA THR A 458 19.65 5.60 -0.91
C THR A 458 19.84 4.92 0.46
N PRO A 459 20.95 4.19 0.73
CA PRO A 459 21.17 3.55 2.02
C PRO A 459 21.40 4.55 3.15
N LEU A 460 22.11 5.66 2.90
CA LEU A 460 22.26 6.72 3.91
C LEU A 460 20.90 7.33 4.27
N PHE A 461 20.08 7.60 3.27
CA PHE A 461 18.74 8.16 3.45
C PHE A 461 17.84 7.21 4.24
N LEU A 462 17.89 5.91 3.96
CA LEU A 462 17.22 4.85 4.72
C LEU A 462 17.66 4.82 6.20
N VAL A 463 18.96 4.87 6.47
CA VAL A 463 19.50 4.90 7.84
C VAL A 463 19.04 6.15 8.58
N LEU A 464 19.04 7.32 7.93
CA LEU A 464 18.55 8.55 8.54
C LEU A 464 17.06 8.47 8.85
N ILE A 465 16.23 7.99 7.93
CA ILE A 465 14.79 7.83 8.15
C ILE A 465 14.53 6.85 9.30
N LEU A 466 15.16 5.67 9.29
CA LEU A 466 15.02 4.71 10.38
C LEU A 466 15.46 5.30 11.72
N GLY A 467 16.57 6.03 11.75
CA GLY A 467 17.07 6.68 12.96
C GLY A 467 16.12 7.74 13.51
N PHE A 468 15.70 8.70 12.67
CA PHE A 468 14.78 9.76 13.08
C PHE A 468 13.41 9.22 13.47
N TRP A 469 12.86 8.30 12.68
CA TRP A 469 11.57 7.71 12.95
C TRP A 469 11.58 6.84 14.21
N PHE A 470 12.67 6.09 14.45
CA PHE A 470 12.84 5.32 15.67
C PHE A 470 12.85 6.21 16.92
N VAL A 471 13.49 7.38 16.85
CA VAL A 471 13.51 8.33 17.98
C VAL A 471 12.16 9.02 18.17
N GLN A 472 11.51 9.46 17.10
CA GLN A 472 10.27 10.27 17.18
C GLN A 472 9.01 9.45 17.44
N GLU A 473 8.88 8.30 16.77
CA GLU A 473 7.68 7.47 16.80
C GLU A 473 7.96 6.08 17.38
N GLY A 474 9.12 5.49 17.09
CA GLY A 474 9.46 4.14 17.55
C GLY A 474 9.56 4.02 19.08
N TRP A 475 10.34 4.90 19.72
CA TRP A 475 10.57 4.85 21.16
C TRP A 475 9.29 5.12 21.97
N PRO A 476 8.51 6.19 21.69
CA PRO A 476 7.24 6.42 22.38
C PRO A 476 6.23 5.28 22.16
N THR A 477 6.20 4.69 20.96
CA THR A 477 5.33 3.54 20.67
C THR A 477 5.74 2.32 21.47
N LEU A 478 7.04 2.00 21.53
CA LEU A 478 7.55 0.89 22.34
C LEU A 478 7.21 1.04 23.82
N LEU A 479 7.32 2.25 24.36
CA LEU A 479 7.02 2.58 25.75
C LEU A 479 5.52 2.76 26.06
N LEU A 480 4.64 2.65 25.06
CA LEU A 480 3.19 2.83 25.19
C LEU A 480 2.80 4.23 25.73
N GLU A 481 3.63 5.24 25.50
CA GLU A 481 3.42 6.59 26.05
C GLU A 481 2.14 7.25 25.51
N LYS A 482 1.76 6.92 24.27
CA LYS A 482 0.58 7.44 23.59
C LYS A 482 -0.67 6.56 23.79
N THR A 483 -0.55 5.43 24.51
CA THR A 483 -1.63 4.44 24.64
C THR A 483 -2.40 4.65 25.94
N PRO A 484 -3.73 4.87 25.89
CA PRO A 484 -4.56 4.90 27.09
C PRO A 484 -4.42 3.61 27.90
N ALA A 485 -4.39 3.70 29.23
CA ALA A 485 -4.17 2.54 30.11
C ALA A 485 -5.16 1.38 29.87
N GLU A 486 -6.40 1.70 29.50
CA GLU A 486 -7.45 0.73 29.14
C GLU A 486 -7.16 -0.05 27.84
N ASN A 487 -6.40 0.54 26.91
CA ASN A 487 -6.07 -0.05 25.62
C ASN A 487 -4.78 -0.87 25.66
N VAL A 488 -3.96 -0.72 26.71
CA VAL A 488 -2.66 -1.40 26.86
C VAL A 488 -2.76 -2.93 26.69
N PRO A 489 -3.73 -3.65 27.28
CA PRO A 489 -3.82 -5.11 27.10
C PRO A 489 -4.05 -5.52 25.64
N TYR A 490 -4.85 -4.76 24.90
CA TYR A 490 -5.16 -5.03 23.49
C TYR A 490 -3.94 -4.77 22.58
N VAL A 491 -3.21 -3.69 22.86
CA VAL A 491 -1.96 -3.36 22.18
C VAL A 491 -0.91 -4.44 22.42
N ILE A 492 -0.69 -4.84 23.69
CA ILE A 492 0.25 -5.91 24.02
C ILE A 492 -0.16 -7.23 23.36
N GLY A 493 -1.45 -7.59 23.43
CA GLY A 493 -1.97 -8.79 22.78
C GLY A 493 -1.73 -8.79 21.26
N THR A 494 -1.91 -7.64 20.61
CA THR A 494 -1.62 -7.46 19.18
C THR A 494 -0.13 -7.65 18.90
N ARG A 495 0.77 -7.10 19.73
CA ARG A 495 2.22 -7.29 19.57
C ARG A 495 2.65 -8.74 19.74
N VAL A 496 2.11 -9.45 20.72
CA VAL A 496 2.39 -10.89 20.90
C VAL A 496 1.96 -11.67 19.66
N LEU A 497 0.77 -11.40 19.13
CA LEU A 497 0.28 -12.01 17.90
C LEU A 497 1.22 -11.75 16.70
N LEU A 498 1.74 -10.53 16.57
CA LEU A 498 2.69 -10.17 15.51
C LEU A 498 4.02 -10.92 15.67
N ILE A 499 4.54 -11.03 16.89
CA ILE A 499 5.75 -11.81 17.18
C ILE A 499 5.54 -13.29 16.87
N ASP A 500 4.41 -13.85 17.28
CA ASP A 500 4.05 -15.26 17.02
C ASP A 500 3.92 -15.53 15.52
N LEU A 501 3.29 -14.63 14.76
CA LEU A 501 3.20 -14.73 13.31
C LEU A 501 4.58 -14.69 12.65
N PHE A 502 5.45 -13.76 13.07
CA PHE A 502 6.81 -13.68 12.55
C PHE A 502 7.61 -14.95 12.87
N ALA A 503 7.51 -15.45 14.11
CA ALA A 503 8.17 -16.68 14.54
C ALA A 503 7.65 -17.90 13.78
N ALA A 504 6.34 -17.99 13.54
CA ALA A 504 5.72 -19.05 12.75
C ALA A 504 6.22 -19.04 11.30
N LEU A 505 6.29 -17.87 10.65
CA LEU A 505 6.83 -17.73 9.30
C LEU A 505 8.32 -18.10 9.25
N ALA A 506 9.12 -17.66 10.23
CA ALA A 506 10.53 -18.03 10.34
C ALA A 506 10.71 -19.54 10.54
N PHE A 507 9.84 -20.17 11.34
CA PHE A 507 9.82 -21.62 11.52
C PHE A 507 9.44 -22.36 10.22
N LEU A 508 8.46 -21.86 9.46
CA LEU A 508 8.11 -22.42 8.14
C LEU A 508 9.28 -22.31 7.17
N VAL A 509 10.02 -21.19 7.16
CA VAL A 509 11.25 -21.04 6.37
C VAL A 509 12.30 -22.06 6.81
N TRP A 510 12.50 -22.26 8.12
CA TRP A 510 13.42 -23.29 8.60
C TRP A 510 13.00 -24.70 8.15
N LEU A 511 11.71 -25.03 8.26
CA LEU A 511 11.15 -26.33 7.89
C LEU A 511 11.32 -26.62 6.40
N ALA A 512 11.01 -25.64 5.54
CA ALA A 512 11.18 -25.73 4.10
C ALA A 512 12.64 -26.05 3.72
N TRP A 513 13.59 -25.33 4.30
CA TRP A 513 15.01 -25.54 4.05
C TRP A 513 15.54 -26.87 4.59
N ARG A 514 15.05 -27.31 5.76
CA ARG A 514 15.41 -28.63 6.31
C ARG A 514 14.91 -29.76 5.42
N LYS A 515 13.67 -29.66 4.92
CA LYS A 515 13.09 -30.64 3.98
C LYS A 515 13.92 -30.73 2.69
N ARG A 516 14.37 -29.60 2.17
CA ARG A 516 15.22 -29.52 0.99
C ARG A 516 16.58 -30.20 1.19
N HIS A 517 17.29 -29.89 2.27
CA HIS A 517 18.57 -30.54 2.57
C HIS A 517 18.44 -32.06 2.75
N ASN A 518 17.37 -32.53 3.40
CA ASN A 518 17.12 -33.96 3.55
C ASN A 518 16.78 -34.64 2.22
N GLY A 519 16.08 -33.95 1.31
CA GLY A 519 15.79 -34.45 -0.04
C GLY A 519 17.01 -34.49 -0.95
N GLU A 520 17.92 -33.53 -0.83
CA GLU A 520 19.22 -33.51 -1.53
C GLU A 520 20.20 -34.56 -0.98
N ALA A 521 20.14 -34.89 0.32
CA ALA A 521 20.96 -35.94 0.94
C ALA A 521 20.44 -37.37 0.70
N ALA A 522 19.18 -37.52 0.27
CA ALA A 522 18.55 -38.81 -0.04
C ALA A 522 18.62 -39.17 -1.55
N ARG A 523 19.14 -38.27 -2.39
CA ARG A 523 19.44 -38.48 -3.81
C ARG A 523 20.93 -38.61 -3.99
#